data_AF-A0A0Q6ES35-F1
#
_entry.id   AF-A0A0Q6ES35-F1
#
_cell.length_a   1.000
_cell.length_b   1.000
_cell.length_c   1.000
_cell.angle_alpha   90.00
_cell.angle_beta   90.00
_cell.angle_gamma   90.00
#
_symmetry.space_group_name_H-M   'P 1'
#
loop_
_entity.id
_entity.type
_entity.pdbx_description
1 polymer ?
#
loop_
_entity_poly.entity_id
_entity_poly.type
_entity_poly.pdbx_seq_one_letter_code
_entity_poly.pdbx_strand_id
1 'polypeptide(L)'
;MGLVVCAPDLAPAADVGLYARRMERSAPMAVRGTTLAPFAYILFCRKNPGDCQAGGPAVAEAEAEVLATVRRINRSVNARIKGRVDDERDLWEVGTASGDCEDFALTKRRQLIAAGLPASSLRMAVATTREGDGHAVLVFHTTAGNFVLDNRTDAILPWNRTGLSWIKMASADNPKVWNAL
;
A
#
# COMPACT_ATOMS: atom_id res chain seq x y z
N MET A 1 -15.07 -13.42 8.00
CA MET A 1 -14.90 -11.97 8.24
C MET A 1 -13.50 -11.81 8.80
N GLY A 2 -12.50 -11.49 7.98
CA GLY A 2 -11.11 -11.39 8.45
C GLY A 2 -10.76 -9.93 8.72
N LEU A 3 -10.50 -9.58 9.98
CA LEU A 3 -9.77 -8.36 10.32
C LEU A 3 -8.38 -8.45 9.68
N VAL A 4 -7.82 -7.31 9.27
CA VAL A 4 -6.43 -7.26 8.84
C VAL A 4 -5.65 -6.96 10.10
N VAL A 5 -5.35 -8.01 10.87
CA VAL A 5 -4.52 -7.83 12.06
C VAL A 5 -3.07 -7.79 11.59
N CYS A 6 -2.51 -6.58 11.53
CA CYS A 6 -1.09 -6.38 11.30
C CYS A 6 -0.31 -6.87 12.52
N ALA A 7 0.47 -7.94 12.37
CA ALA A 7 1.34 -8.40 13.44
C ALA A 7 2.62 -7.54 13.55
N PRO A 8 3.31 -7.56 14.71
CA PRO A 8 4.60 -6.90 14.86
C PRO A 8 5.64 -7.53 13.93
N ASP A 9 6.27 -6.70 13.11
CA ASP A 9 7.45 -7.10 12.37
C ASP A 9 8.68 -6.96 13.28
N LEU A 10 9.19 -8.09 13.79
CA LEU A 10 10.58 -8.24 14.20
C LEU A 10 11.33 -8.92 13.05
N ALA A 11 11.62 -8.15 11.99
CA ALA A 11 12.50 -8.60 10.92
C ALA A 11 13.79 -7.77 10.91
N PRO A 12 14.98 -8.41 10.97
CA PRO A 12 16.23 -7.70 10.75
C PRO A 12 16.31 -7.19 9.32
N ALA A 13 16.91 -6.02 9.15
CA ALA A 13 17.17 -5.41 7.85
C ALA A 13 17.96 -6.38 6.96
N ALA A 14 17.30 -6.96 5.96
CA ALA A 14 18.00 -7.61 4.86
C ALA A 14 18.75 -6.53 4.06
N ASP A 15 19.98 -6.82 3.67
CA ASP A 15 20.82 -5.91 2.88
C ASP A 15 20.21 -5.68 1.49
N VAL A 16 19.54 -4.54 1.32
CA VAL A 16 18.86 -4.12 0.07
C VAL A 16 19.77 -3.26 -0.81
N GLY A 17 21.09 -3.31 -0.60
CA GLY A 17 22.07 -2.38 -1.16
C GLY A 17 22.15 -2.25 -2.70
N LEU A 18 21.48 -3.12 -3.47
CA LEU A 18 21.66 -3.20 -4.94
C LEU A 18 20.41 -2.90 -5.79
N TYR A 19 19.20 -2.79 -5.23
CA TYR A 19 17.98 -2.59 -6.04
C TYR A 19 17.63 -1.12 -6.34
N ALA A 20 18.48 -0.18 -5.91
CA ALA A 20 18.15 1.25 -5.89
C ALA A 20 18.23 1.98 -7.23
N ARG A 21 18.60 1.35 -8.35
CA ARG A 21 18.89 2.10 -9.60
C ARG A 21 17.90 1.93 -10.75
N ARG A 22 17.01 0.93 -10.73
CA ARG A 22 15.94 0.81 -11.72
C ARG A 22 14.78 0.02 -11.14
N MET A 23 13.57 0.57 -11.22
CA MET A 23 12.35 -0.21 -10.99
C MET A 23 12.26 -1.25 -12.12
N GLU A 24 12.61 -2.50 -11.82
CA GLU A 24 12.54 -3.59 -12.79
C GLU A 24 11.09 -3.84 -13.20
N ARG A 25 10.86 -4.08 -14.50
CA ARG A 25 9.50 -4.24 -15.01
C ARG A 25 8.83 -5.45 -14.37
N SER A 26 7.55 -5.33 -14.01
CA SER A 26 6.73 -6.45 -13.54
C SER A 26 5.46 -6.57 -14.37
N ALA A 27 4.94 -7.80 -14.51
CA ALA A 27 3.58 -8.01 -14.99
C ALA A 27 2.57 -7.31 -14.06
N PRO A 28 1.37 -6.95 -14.53
CA PRO A 28 0.29 -6.52 -13.65
C PRO A 28 -0.20 -7.68 -12.78
N MET A 29 -0.71 -7.36 -11.59
CA MET A 29 -1.34 -8.33 -10.70
C MET A 29 -2.65 -8.88 -11.31
N ALA A 30 -2.82 -10.20 -11.30
CA ALA A 30 -4.01 -10.85 -11.86
C ALA A 30 -5.23 -10.63 -10.94
N VAL A 31 -6.34 -10.17 -11.51
CA VAL A 31 -7.61 -9.98 -10.79
C VAL A 31 -8.52 -11.18 -11.09
N ARG A 32 -9.01 -11.85 -10.04
CA ARG A 32 -9.86 -13.05 -10.17
C ARG A 32 -11.36 -12.75 -10.12
N GLY A 33 -11.75 -11.61 -9.55
CA GLY A 33 -13.14 -11.19 -9.42
C GLY A 33 -13.36 -10.26 -8.22
N THR A 34 -14.57 -9.76 -8.06
CA THR A 34 -14.94 -8.87 -6.94
C THR A 34 -14.97 -9.62 -5.60
N THR A 35 -14.58 -8.97 -4.52
CA THR A 35 -14.61 -9.48 -3.15
C THR A 35 -14.99 -8.37 -2.16
N LEU A 36 -15.22 -8.74 -0.90
CA LEU A 36 -15.51 -7.79 0.16
C LEU A 36 -14.26 -7.03 0.61
N ALA A 37 -14.41 -5.72 0.72
CA ALA A 37 -13.43 -4.86 1.38
C ALA A 37 -13.20 -5.30 2.84
N PRO A 38 -12.01 -5.07 3.42
CA PRO A 38 -11.83 -5.12 4.87
C PRO A 38 -12.88 -4.24 5.56
N PHE A 39 -13.48 -4.73 6.65
CA PHE A 39 -14.53 -3.99 7.34
C PHE A 39 -14.02 -2.65 7.90
N ALA A 40 -12.80 -2.64 8.46
CA ALA A 40 -12.14 -1.43 8.92
C ALA A 40 -11.94 -0.39 7.79
N TYR A 41 -11.59 -0.84 6.58
CA TYR A 41 -11.54 0.04 5.39
C TYR A 41 -12.90 0.65 5.02
N ILE A 42 -13.99 -0.12 5.15
CA ILE A 42 -15.35 0.41 4.92
C ILE A 42 -15.66 1.53 5.93
N LEU A 43 -15.35 1.31 7.21
CA LEU A 43 -15.53 2.31 8.26
C LEU A 43 -14.68 3.55 8.02
N PHE A 44 -13.42 3.35 7.63
CA PHE A 44 -12.50 4.43 7.24
C PHE A 44 -13.07 5.26 6.09
N CYS A 45 -13.50 4.63 5.00
CA CYS A 45 -14.08 5.34 3.85
C CYS A 45 -15.37 6.09 4.19
N ARG A 46 -16.16 5.58 5.14
CA ARG A 46 -17.35 6.28 5.64
C ARG A 46 -16.97 7.54 6.43
N LYS A 47 -15.93 7.47 7.26
CA LYS A 47 -15.41 8.60 8.05
C LYS A 47 -14.62 9.59 7.19
N ASN A 48 -13.95 9.12 6.15
CA ASN A 48 -13.02 9.87 5.30
C ASN A 48 -13.36 9.72 3.80
N PRO A 49 -14.51 10.25 3.33
CA PRO A 49 -14.96 10.02 1.95
C PRO A 49 -13.99 10.55 0.90
N GLY A 50 -13.23 11.62 1.19
CA GLY A 50 -12.24 12.20 0.28
C GLY A 50 -11.04 11.27 0.01
N ASP A 51 -10.70 10.39 0.95
CA ASP A 51 -9.62 9.41 0.76
C ASP A 51 -10.07 8.20 -0.05
N CYS A 52 -11.37 8.01 -0.27
CA CYS A 52 -11.90 6.86 -0.99
C CYS A 52 -12.55 7.26 -2.32
N GLN A 53 -11.83 8.13 -3.05
CA GLN A 53 -12.19 8.56 -4.39
C GLN A 53 -11.19 8.01 -5.42
N ALA A 54 -11.73 7.58 -6.57
CA ALA A 54 -10.94 7.36 -7.77
C ALA A 54 -10.52 8.72 -8.36
N GLY A 55 -9.48 8.73 -9.18
CA GLY A 55 -9.01 9.97 -9.80
C GLY A 55 -7.82 9.75 -10.73
N GLY A 56 -7.93 10.29 -11.94
CA GLY A 56 -6.90 10.17 -12.97
C GLY A 56 -6.71 8.74 -13.51
N PRO A 57 -5.67 8.50 -14.32
CA PRO A 57 -5.39 7.21 -14.92
C PRO A 57 -5.12 6.08 -13.91
N ALA A 58 -5.58 4.87 -14.23
CA ALA A 58 -5.32 3.66 -13.43
C ALA A 58 -3.86 3.17 -13.50
N VAL A 59 -3.09 3.68 -14.46
CA VAL A 59 -1.67 3.40 -14.68
C VAL A 59 -0.94 4.73 -14.74
N ALA A 60 0.00 4.97 -13.82
CA ALA A 60 0.82 6.17 -13.81
C ALA A 60 2.06 6.00 -14.69
N GLU A 61 2.59 7.10 -15.21
CA GLU A 61 3.88 7.09 -15.87
C GLU A 61 5.02 6.90 -14.86
N ALA A 62 6.00 6.06 -15.21
CA ALA A 62 7.15 5.73 -14.37
C ALA A 62 8.34 6.67 -14.61
N GLU A 63 8.10 7.96 -14.75
CA GLU A 63 9.14 8.97 -14.99
C GLU A 63 10.05 9.17 -13.77
N ALA A 64 11.29 9.59 -14.02
CA ALA A 64 12.31 9.72 -12.97
C ALA A 64 11.88 10.64 -11.82
N GLU A 65 11.20 11.75 -12.14
CA GLU A 65 10.70 12.71 -11.15
C GLU A 65 9.55 12.13 -10.30
N VAL A 66 8.60 11.45 -10.94
CA VAL A 66 7.51 10.73 -10.26
C VAL A 66 8.10 9.71 -9.29
N LEU A 67 9.05 8.89 -9.75
CA LEU A 67 9.70 7.88 -8.91
C LEU A 67 10.51 8.49 -7.77
N ALA A 68 11.15 9.65 -7.98
CA ALA A 68 11.85 10.38 -6.93
C ALA A 68 10.88 10.89 -5.84
N THR A 69 9.73 11.43 -6.25
CA THR A 69 8.66 11.85 -5.35
C THR A 69 8.09 10.68 -4.55
N VAL A 70 7.82 9.54 -5.21
CA VAL A 70 7.33 8.32 -4.55
C VAL A 70 8.32 7.84 -3.48
N ARG A 71 9.61 7.73 -3.83
CA ARG A 71 10.66 7.32 -2.89
C ARG A 71 10.79 8.28 -1.70
N ARG A 72 10.73 9.58 -1.94
CA ARG A 72 10.82 10.61 -0.88
C ARG A 72 9.65 10.48 0.10
N ILE A 73 8.43 10.35 -0.39
CA ILE A 73 7.24 10.22 0.46
C ILE A 73 7.24 8.87 1.19
N ASN A 74 7.57 7.76 0.53
CA ASN A 74 7.66 6.44 1.19
C ASN A 74 8.58 6.48 2.42
N ARG A 75 9.82 6.95 2.24
CA ARG A 75 10.79 7.07 3.33
C ARG A 75 10.35 8.06 4.41
N SER A 76 9.80 9.20 4.01
CA SER A 76 9.33 10.21 4.96
C SER A 76 8.19 9.68 5.84
N VAL A 77 7.25 8.91 5.29
CA VAL A 77 6.18 8.30 6.09
C VAL A 77 6.73 7.21 6.99
N ASN A 78 7.57 6.30 6.44
CA ASN A 78 8.21 5.23 7.21
C ASN A 78 9.01 5.75 8.41
N ALA A 79 9.67 6.91 8.27
CA ALA A 79 10.45 7.52 9.35
C ALA A 79 9.60 8.31 10.37
N ARG A 80 8.42 8.81 9.99
CA ARG A 80 7.62 9.72 10.84
C ARG A 80 6.60 8.98 11.71
N ILE A 81 6.02 7.89 11.20
CA ILE A 81 5.03 7.11 11.95
C ILE A 81 5.78 6.08 12.77
N LYS A 82 5.55 6.05 14.08
CA LYS A 82 6.11 5.00 14.94
C LYS A 82 5.27 3.74 14.80
N GLY A 83 5.87 2.67 14.29
CA GLY A 83 5.23 1.36 14.24
C GLY A 83 4.75 0.93 15.63
N ARG A 84 3.48 0.59 15.76
CA ARG A 84 2.88 -0.03 16.93
C ARG A 84 1.99 -1.18 16.48
N VAL A 85 1.84 -2.18 17.32
CA VAL A 85 0.81 -3.20 17.15
C VAL A 85 -0.48 -2.58 17.67
N ASP A 86 -1.53 -2.58 16.85
CA ASP A 86 -2.80 -2.02 17.27
C ASP A 86 -3.42 -2.83 18.43
N ASP A 87 -4.06 -2.12 19.34
CA ASP A 87 -4.68 -2.63 20.56
C ASP A 87 -6.17 -2.95 20.33
N GLU A 88 -6.50 -4.23 20.15
CA GLU A 88 -7.85 -4.84 19.99
C GLU A 88 -8.81 -4.22 18.94
N ARG A 89 -8.54 -3.02 18.41
CA ARG A 89 -9.42 -2.24 17.55
C ARG A 89 -8.64 -1.72 16.32
N ASP A 90 -8.45 -2.59 15.33
CA ASP A 90 -7.98 -2.37 13.94
C ASP A 90 -8.66 -1.13 13.30
N LEU A 91 -8.18 0.06 13.67
CA LEU A 91 -8.76 1.36 13.31
C LEU A 91 -7.89 2.00 12.26
N TRP A 92 -8.37 1.94 11.01
CA TRP A 92 -7.68 2.52 9.88
C TRP A 92 -7.72 4.06 9.93
N GLU A 93 -6.55 4.70 10.01
CA GLU A 93 -6.38 6.15 10.13
C GLU A 93 -5.33 6.71 9.14
N VAL A 94 -5.23 8.04 9.05
CA VAL A 94 -4.28 8.72 8.17
C VAL A 94 -3.59 9.84 8.92
N GLY A 95 -2.27 9.91 8.82
CA GLY A 95 -1.46 10.98 9.42
C GLY A 95 -1.27 10.82 10.93
N THR A 96 -1.35 9.59 11.42
CA THR A 96 -1.11 9.26 12.83
C THR A 96 0.38 9.38 13.17
N ALA A 97 0.70 9.70 14.42
CA ALA A 97 2.08 9.70 14.92
C ALA A 97 2.57 8.27 15.24
N SER A 98 1.64 7.35 15.42
CA SER A 98 1.86 5.93 15.61
C SER A 98 0.71 5.14 15.02
N GLY A 99 1.02 3.99 14.43
CA GLY A 99 0.07 3.13 13.74
C GLY A 99 0.74 1.84 13.28
N ASP A 100 -0.02 0.98 12.62
CA ASP A 100 0.45 -0.29 12.05
C ASP A 100 0.43 -0.23 10.51
N CYS A 101 0.17 -1.35 9.82
CA CYS A 101 0.51 -1.44 8.40
C CYS A 101 -0.43 -0.64 7.47
N GLU A 102 -1.74 -0.59 7.74
CA GLU A 102 -2.68 0.21 6.95
C GLU A 102 -2.46 1.71 7.09
N ASP A 103 -2.09 2.18 8.28
CA ASP A 103 -1.97 3.61 8.57
C ASP A 103 -0.85 4.24 7.74
N PHE A 104 0.25 3.50 7.61
CA PHE A 104 1.36 3.87 6.75
C PHE A 104 0.91 3.87 5.29
N ALA A 105 0.22 2.82 4.84
CA ALA A 105 -0.22 2.70 3.46
C ALA A 105 -1.23 3.80 3.06
N LEU A 106 -2.20 4.11 3.93
CA LEU A 106 -3.17 5.18 3.74
C LEU A 106 -2.50 6.56 3.78
N THR A 107 -1.56 6.78 4.71
CA THR A 107 -0.81 8.04 4.79
C THR A 107 0.06 8.28 3.57
N LYS A 108 0.76 7.26 3.09
CA LYS A 108 1.50 7.32 1.81
C LYS A 108 0.56 7.65 0.67
N ARG A 109 -0.60 6.98 0.59
CA ARG A 109 -1.58 7.21 -0.48
C ARG A 109 -2.06 8.66 -0.50
N ARG A 110 -2.49 9.20 0.66
CA ARG A 110 -2.95 10.59 0.76
C ARG A 110 -1.85 11.58 0.33
N GLN A 111 -0.63 11.40 0.82
CA GLN A 111 0.48 12.29 0.49
C GLN A 111 0.89 12.22 -0.99
N LEU A 112 0.86 11.03 -1.60
CA LEU A 112 1.16 10.87 -3.02
C LEU A 112 0.09 11.50 -3.91
N ILE A 113 -1.19 11.37 -3.56
CA ILE A 113 -2.29 12.04 -4.26
C ILE A 113 -2.14 13.57 -4.13
N ALA A 114 -1.83 14.06 -2.94
CA ALA A 114 -1.56 15.48 -2.72
C ALA A 114 -0.34 15.99 -3.51
N ALA A 115 0.61 15.10 -3.84
CA ALA A 115 1.74 15.39 -4.71
C ALA A 115 1.44 15.23 -6.21
N GLY A 116 0.18 15.03 -6.59
CA GLY A 116 -0.28 15.00 -7.98
C GLY A 116 -0.34 13.61 -8.63
N LEU A 117 -0.04 12.53 -7.91
CA LEU A 117 -0.17 11.18 -8.47
C LEU A 117 -1.65 10.81 -8.61
N PRO A 118 -2.04 10.10 -9.69
CA PRO A 118 -3.42 9.72 -9.90
C PRO A 118 -3.87 8.71 -8.85
N ALA A 119 -4.96 9.03 -8.14
CA ALA A 119 -5.52 8.21 -7.08
C ALA A 119 -5.90 6.79 -7.54
N SER A 120 -6.29 6.62 -8.81
CA SER A 120 -6.63 5.32 -9.41
C SER A 120 -5.41 4.40 -9.59
N SER A 121 -4.19 4.97 -9.64
CA SER A 121 -2.93 4.19 -9.71
C SER A 121 -2.41 3.74 -8.34
N LEU A 122 -2.96 4.30 -7.26
CA LEU A 122 -2.51 4.09 -5.88
C LEU A 122 -3.59 3.29 -5.12
N ARG A 123 -3.40 1.99 -5.00
CA ARG A 123 -4.45 1.05 -4.57
C ARG A 123 -4.06 0.37 -3.28
N MET A 124 -4.96 0.41 -2.29
CA MET A 124 -4.79 -0.36 -1.06
C MET A 124 -4.87 -1.85 -1.38
N ALA A 125 -3.98 -2.65 -0.82
CA ALA A 125 -3.98 -4.10 -0.96
C ALA A 125 -3.77 -4.78 0.40
N VAL A 126 -4.31 -5.99 0.51
CA VAL A 126 -4.16 -6.87 1.66
C VAL A 126 -3.52 -8.17 1.19
N ALA A 127 -2.57 -8.65 1.98
CA ALA A 127 -1.79 -9.84 1.77
C ALA A 127 -1.52 -10.55 3.10
N THR A 128 -0.77 -11.64 3.07
CA THR A 128 -0.10 -12.19 4.26
C THR A 128 1.42 -12.12 4.14
N THR A 129 2.09 -11.98 5.26
CA THR A 129 3.56 -12.13 5.39
C THR A 129 3.98 -13.60 5.22
N ARG A 130 5.29 -13.88 5.29
CA ARG A 130 5.80 -15.26 5.25
C ARG A 130 5.46 -16.02 6.53
N GLU A 131 5.36 -15.27 7.62
CA GLU A 131 5.05 -15.71 8.97
C GLU A 131 3.56 -16.01 9.13
N GLY A 132 2.72 -15.56 8.18
CA GLY A 132 1.29 -15.84 8.11
C GLY A 132 0.39 -14.69 8.56
N ASP A 133 0.99 -13.56 8.95
CA ASP A 133 0.27 -12.41 9.49
C ASP A 133 -0.43 -11.61 8.40
N GLY A 134 -1.59 -11.03 8.73
CA GLY A 134 -2.27 -10.09 7.83
C GLY A 134 -1.41 -8.86 7.60
N HIS A 135 -1.37 -8.37 6.35
CA HIS A 135 -0.57 -7.19 6.01
C HIS A 135 -1.28 -6.31 4.98
N ALA A 136 -1.32 -5.01 5.25
CA ALA A 136 -1.86 -3.97 4.38
C ALA A 136 -0.71 -3.14 3.79
N VAL A 137 -0.78 -2.91 2.48
CA VAL A 137 0.24 -2.16 1.74
C VAL A 137 -0.38 -1.25 0.71
N LEU A 138 0.43 -0.32 0.19
CA LEU A 138 0.05 0.49 -0.97
C LEU A 138 0.69 -0.06 -2.24
N VAL A 139 -0.15 -0.42 -3.22
CA VAL A 139 0.28 -0.80 -4.56
C VAL A 139 0.24 0.42 -5.48
N PHE A 140 1.36 0.70 -6.14
CA PHE A 140 1.50 1.73 -7.16
C PHE A 140 1.57 1.08 -8.55
N HIS A 141 0.54 1.30 -9.36
CA HIS A 141 0.47 0.79 -10.73
C HIS A 141 1.06 1.79 -11.71
N THR A 142 2.09 1.37 -12.42
CA THR A 142 2.80 2.20 -13.40
C THR A 142 2.96 1.51 -14.74
N THR A 143 3.40 2.26 -15.76
CA THR A 143 3.79 1.72 -17.07
C THR A 143 4.99 0.76 -17.00
N ALA A 144 5.73 0.76 -15.89
CA ALA A 144 6.78 -0.21 -15.60
C ALA A 144 6.28 -1.43 -14.80
N GLY A 145 5.03 -1.46 -14.33
CA GLY A 145 4.48 -2.57 -13.55
C GLY A 145 3.90 -2.15 -12.20
N ASN A 146 3.64 -3.12 -11.32
CA ASN A 146 3.11 -2.89 -9.98
C ASN A 146 4.22 -2.92 -8.94
N PHE A 147 4.34 -1.82 -8.21
CA PHE A 147 5.30 -1.63 -7.15
C PHE A 147 4.61 -1.50 -5.81
N VAL A 148 5.30 -1.91 -4.75
CA VAL A 148 4.73 -1.97 -3.40
C VAL A 148 5.50 -1.02 -2.49
N LEU A 149 4.75 -0.16 -1.83
CA LEU A 149 5.23 0.71 -0.78
C LEU A 149 4.81 0.10 0.56
N ASP A 150 5.80 -0.47 1.26
CA ASP A 150 5.63 -1.23 2.50
C ASP A 150 6.20 -0.44 3.68
N ASN A 151 5.65 -0.59 4.88
CA ASN A 151 6.21 0.00 6.10
C ASN A 151 7.39 -0.81 6.66
N ARG A 152 7.51 -2.09 6.29
CA ARG A 152 8.59 -2.99 6.73
C ARG A 152 9.94 -2.69 6.07
N THR A 153 9.96 -1.90 4.99
CA THR A 153 11.18 -1.50 4.29
C THR A 153 11.01 -0.18 3.54
N ASP A 154 12.10 0.58 3.42
CA ASP A 154 12.15 1.78 2.59
C ASP A 154 12.31 1.48 1.10
N ALA A 155 12.68 0.25 0.75
CA ALA A 155 12.79 -0.20 -0.63
C ALA A 155 11.41 -0.32 -1.27
N ILE A 156 11.27 0.22 -2.48
CA ILE A 156 10.06 0.02 -3.28
C ILE A 156 10.30 -1.18 -4.19
N LEU A 157 9.56 -2.26 -3.93
CA LEU A 157 9.79 -3.55 -4.57
C LEU A 157 8.70 -3.85 -5.60
N PRO A 158 9.02 -4.56 -6.70
CA PRO A 158 8.00 -5.20 -7.53
C PRO A 158 7.11 -6.12 -6.70
N TRP A 159 5.82 -6.19 -7.02
CA TRP A 159 4.84 -6.97 -6.25
C TRP A 159 5.19 -8.46 -6.09
N ASN A 160 5.96 -9.03 -7.02
CA ASN A 160 6.38 -10.43 -7.00
C ASN A 160 7.72 -10.66 -6.27
N ARG A 161 8.30 -9.65 -5.62
CA ARG A 161 9.55 -9.75 -4.84
C ARG A 161 9.42 -9.28 -3.39
N THR A 162 8.21 -8.99 -2.93
CA THR A 162 7.95 -8.54 -1.55
C THR A 162 7.97 -9.69 -0.54
N GLY A 163 7.84 -10.93 -1.00
CA GLY A 163 7.59 -12.09 -0.13
C GLY A 163 6.17 -12.14 0.44
N LEU A 164 5.25 -11.30 -0.06
CA LEU A 164 3.84 -11.28 0.33
C LEU A 164 3.00 -12.28 -0.48
N SER A 165 2.00 -12.88 0.17
CA SER A 165 0.96 -13.67 -0.50
C SER A 165 -0.32 -12.85 -0.63
N TRP A 166 -0.69 -12.50 -1.86
CA TRP A 166 -1.75 -11.53 -2.13
C TRP A 166 -3.15 -12.11 -1.91
N ILE A 167 -4.02 -11.35 -1.23
CA ILE A 167 -5.41 -11.73 -0.98
C ILE A 167 -6.36 -10.91 -1.85
N LYS A 168 -6.28 -9.57 -1.72
CA LYS A 168 -7.23 -8.65 -2.35
C LYS A 168 -6.69 -7.24 -2.46
N MET A 169 -7.25 -6.46 -3.39
CA MET A 169 -6.87 -5.07 -3.63
C MET A 169 -8.08 -4.22 -4.02
N ALA A 170 -8.12 -2.98 -3.54
CA ALA A 170 -9.13 -2.00 -3.93
C ALA A 170 -9.14 -1.77 -5.45
N SER A 171 -10.29 -1.56 -6.08
CA SER A 171 -10.41 -1.31 -7.51
C SER A 171 -9.83 0.05 -7.89
N ALA A 172 -9.31 0.17 -9.11
CA ALA A 172 -8.84 1.45 -9.65
C ALA A 172 -10.02 2.42 -9.91
N ASP A 173 -11.15 1.90 -10.40
CA ASP A 173 -12.30 2.70 -10.82
C ASP A 173 -13.16 3.15 -9.65
N ASN A 174 -13.16 2.37 -8.56
CA ASN A 174 -13.89 2.70 -7.33
C ASN A 174 -13.16 2.07 -6.13
N PRO A 175 -12.42 2.84 -5.33
CA PRO A 175 -11.66 2.32 -4.19
C PRO A 175 -12.51 1.60 -3.14
N LYS A 176 -13.84 1.83 -3.12
CA LYS A 176 -14.77 1.13 -2.22
C LYS A 176 -15.12 -0.29 -2.68
N VAL A 177 -14.85 -0.62 -3.95
CA VAL A 177 -14.97 -1.98 -4.50
C VAL A 177 -13.61 -2.65 -4.40
N TRP A 178 -13.57 -3.93 -3.99
CA TRP A 178 -12.33 -4.69 -3.85
C TRP A 178 -12.36 -5.92 -4.75
N ASN A 179 -11.19 -6.35 -5.19
CA ASN A 179 -11.01 -7.49 -6.07
C ASN A 179 -10.08 -8.52 -5.42
N ALA A 180 -10.38 -9.81 -5.58
CA ALA A 180 -9.50 -10.91 -5.21
C ALA A 180 -8.33 -11.04 -6.21
N LEU A 181 -7.17 -11.46 -5.69
CA LEU A 181 -5.90 -11.62 -6.41
C LEU A 181 -5.45 -13.08 -6.46
#